data_AF-A0A934BFQ6-F1
#
_entry.id   AF-A0A934BFQ6-F1
#
_cell.length_a   1.000
_cell.length_b   1.000
_cell.length_c   1.000
_cell.angle_alpha   90.00
_cell.angle_beta   90.00
_cell.angle_gamma   90.00
#
_symmetry.space_group_name_H-M   'P 1'
#
loop_
_entity.id
_entity.type
_entity.pdbx_description
1 polymer ?
#
loop_
_entity_poly.entity_id
_entity_poly.type
_entity_poly.pdbx_seq_one_letter_code
_entity_poly.pdbx_strand_id
1 'polypeptide(L)' 'MLKKAASAKAYLRPPGSISENEFAGRCIRCFICGEVCPNKAIKFVGLDGGISNIGTPYIVPREQGCMLC' A
#
# COMPACT_ATOMS: atom_id res chain seq x y z
N MET A 1 -25.01 13.16 -8.80
CA MET A 1 -23.70 13.75 -8.47
C MET A 1 -22.68 12.64 -8.20
N LEU A 2 -22.14 12.01 -9.24
CA LEU A 2 -21.05 11.03 -9.08
C LEU A 2 -19.74 11.79 -9.28
N LYS A 3 -19.10 12.19 -8.16
CA LYS A 3 -17.74 12.74 -8.18
C LYS A 3 -16.80 11.65 -8.69
N LYS A 4 -16.38 11.75 -9.94
CA LYS A 4 -15.33 10.91 -10.52
C LYS A 4 -14.02 11.30 -9.84
N ALA A 5 -13.63 10.54 -8.82
CA ALA A 5 -12.31 10.65 -8.24
C ALA A 5 -11.29 10.40 -9.36
N ALA A 6 -10.26 11.24 -9.45
CA ALA A 6 -9.13 11.02 -10.33
C ALA A 6 -8.66 9.56 -10.17
N SER A 7 -8.37 8.89 -11.29
CA SER A 7 -7.98 7.49 -11.33
C SER A 7 -6.65 7.28 -10.60
N ALA A 8 -6.69 7.29 -9.27
CA ALA A 8 -5.59 6.92 -8.42
C ALA A 8 -5.31 5.44 -8.70
N LYS A 9 -4.07 5.15 -9.10
CA LYS A 9 -3.60 3.78 -9.25
C LYS A 9 -3.98 3.01 -7.98
N ALA A 10 -4.84 2.01 -8.11
CA ALA A 10 -5.31 1.25 -6.95
C ALA A 10 -4.16 0.35 -6.47
N TYR A 11 -3.61 0.67 -5.30
CA TYR A 11 -2.56 -0.12 -4.67
C TYR A 11 -3.20 -1.21 -3.82
N LEU A 12 -2.76 -2.46 -4.04
CA LEU A 12 -3.19 -3.55 -3.17
C LEU A 12 -2.40 -3.48 -1.86
N ARG A 13 -3.10 -3.27 -0.75
CA ARG A 13 -2.48 -3.19 0.58
C ARG A 13 -2.10 -4.59 1.09
N PRO A 14 -1.09 -4.67 1.98
CA PRO A 14 -0.78 -5.93 2.66
C PRO A 14 -2.02 -6.50 3.39
N PRO A 15 -2.12 -7.83 3.54
CA PRO A 15 -3.21 -8.44 4.29
C PRO A 15 -3.23 -7.94 5.74
N GLY A 16 -4.43 -7.79 6.30
CA GLY A 16 -4.64 -7.21 7.63
C GLY A 16 -4.68 -5.68 7.66
N SER A 17 -4.52 -5.00 6.52
CA SER A 17 -4.77 -3.56 6.41
C SER A 17 -6.24 -3.21 6.62
N ILE A 18 -6.46 -2.08 7.29
CA ILE A 18 -7.77 -1.44 7.45
C ILE A 18 -8.22 -0.76 6.14
N SER A 19 -9.40 -0.14 6.16
CA SER A 19 -9.92 0.59 5.01
C SER A 19 -8.94 1.64 4.47
N GLU A 20 -8.88 1.82 3.15
CA GLU A 20 -7.88 2.66 2.48
C GLU A 20 -7.82 4.10 3.03
N ASN A 21 -8.97 4.71 3.27
CA ASN A 21 -9.06 6.08 3.81
C ASN A 21 -8.43 6.19 5.19
N GLU A 22 -8.62 5.18 6.03
CA GLU A 22 -8.08 5.16 7.38
C GLU A 22 -6.60 4.78 7.37
N PHE A 23 -6.23 3.84 6.49
CA PHE A 23 -4.87 3.38 6.30
C PHE A 23 -3.91 4.52 5.93
N ALA A 24 -4.30 5.37 4.97
CA ALA A 24 -3.49 6.51 4.53
C ALA A 24 -3.23 7.52 5.66
N GLY A 25 -4.17 7.69 6.59
CA GLY A 25 -4.02 8.57 7.75
C GLY A 25 -3.20 7.96 8.89
N ARG A 26 -3.26 6.63 9.08
CA ARG A 26 -2.53 5.94 10.16
C ARG A 26 -1.10 5.56 9.78
N CYS A 27 -0.80 5.41 8.49
CA CYS A 27 0.54 5.04 8.05
C CYS A 27 1.52 6.20 8.29
N ILE A 28 2.41 6.04 9.26
CA ILE A 28 3.49 7.00 9.56
C ILE A 28 4.71 6.85 8.66
N ARG A 29 4.67 5.95 7.66
CA ARG A 29 5.75 5.72 6.69
C ARG A 29 7.08 5.33 7.35
N CYS A 30 7.02 4.47 8.36
CA CYS A 30 8.21 4.01 9.10
C CYS A 30 8.98 2.85 8.44
N PHE A 31 8.46 2.30 7.33
CA PHE A 31 9.05 1.19 6.57
C PHE A 31 9.24 -0.16 7.30
N ILE A 32 8.96 -0.23 8.60
CA ILE A 32 9.17 -1.45 9.41
C ILE A 32 8.41 -2.67 8.86
N CYS A 33 7.23 -2.47 8.25
CA CYS A 33 6.46 -3.53 7.62
C CYS A 33 7.27 -4.27 6.54
N GLY A 34 8.07 -3.57 5.73
CA GLY A 34 8.90 -4.18 4.69
C GLY A 34 10.09 -4.94 5.27
N GLU A 35 10.65 -4.45 6.37
CA GLU A 35 11.75 -5.11 7.09
C GLU A 35 11.30 -6.45 7.69
N VAL A 36 10.19 -6.42 8.45
CA VAL A 36 9.64 -7.61 9.14
C VAL A 36 8.99 -8.61 8.20
N CYS A 37 8.72 -8.25 6.94
CA CYS A 37 8.13 -9.15 5.98
C CYS A 37 9.11 -10.29 5.64
N PRO A 38 8.82 -11.54 6.03
CA PRO A 38 9.74 -12.66 5.79
C PRO A 38 9.83 -13.00 4.29
N ASN A 39 8.71 -12.91 3.56
CA ASN A 39 8.65 -13.23 2.14
C ASN A 39 9.04 -12.06 1.21
N LYS A 40 9.46 -10.92 1.79
CA LYS A 40 9.87 -9.70 1.04
C LYS A 40 8.88 -9.27 -0.06
N ALA A 41 7.58 -9.44 0.22
CA ALA A 41 6.50 -9.12 -0.72
C ALA A 41 6.09 -7.63 -0.72
N ILE A 42 6.50 -6.88 0.31
CA ILE A 42 6.09 -5.48 0.50
C ILE A 42 6.99 -4.55 -0.31
N LYS A 43 6.35 -3.67 -1.08
CA LYS A 43 6.95 -2.55 -1.80
C LYS A 43 6.37 -1.24 -1.29
N PHE A 44 7.05 -0.13 -1.58
CA PHE A 44 6.62 1.21 -1.14
C PHE A 44 6.34 2.10 -2.33
N VAL A 45 5.24 2.84 -2.24
CA VAL A 45 4.82 3.73 -3.31
C VAL A 45 5.83 4.88 -3.46
N GLY A 46 6.30 5.10 -4.69
CA GLY A 46 7.21 6.18 -5.04
C GLY A 46 6.51 7.55 -5.13
N LEU A 47 7.28 8.57 -5.52
CA LEU A 47 6.81 9.96 -5.62
C LEU A 47 5.70 10.14 -6.68
N ASP A 48 5.62 9.23 -7.64
CA ASP A 48 4.63 9.19 -8.72
C ASP A 48 3.23 8.72 -8.27
N GLY A 49 3.10 8.15 -7.07
CA GLY A 49 1.84 7.57 -6.58
C GLY A 49 0.85 8.54 -5.94
N GLY A 50 1.16 9.85 -5.96
CA GLY A 50 0.34 10.90 -5.37
C GLY A 50 0.58 11.08 -3.87
N ILE A 51 0.49 12.34 -3.40
CA ILE A 51 0.93 12.80 -2.06
C ILE A 51 0.42 11.92 -0.91
N SER A 52 -0.83 11.48 -0.97
CA SER A 52 -1.43 10.67 0.10
C SER A 52 -0.83 9.26 0.20
N ASN A 53 -0.31 8.71 -0.90
CA ASN A 53 0.20 7.34 -0.96
C ASN A 53 1.72 7.24 -0.84
N ILE A 54 2.48 8.32 -1.01
CA ILE A 54 3.95 8.26 -1.00
C ILE A 54 4.44 7.58 0.30
N GLY A 55 5.33 6.60 0.15
CA GLY A 55 5.92 5.85 1.26
C GLY A 55 4.98 4.85 1.94
N THR A 56 3.73 4.73 1.48
CA THR A 56 2.81 3.71 1.99
C THR A 56 3.13 2.34 1.37
N PRO A 57 2.95 1.23 2.11
CA PRO A 57 3.25 -0.10 1.60
C PRO A 57 2.14 -0.63 0.69
N TYR A 58 2.53 -1.40 -0.30
CA TYR A 58 1.66 -2.16 -1.20
C TYR A 58 2.32 -3.49 -1.59
N ILE A 59 1.56 -4.39 -2.19
CA ILE A 59 2.05 -5.67 -2.69
C ILE A 59 1.73 -5.84 -4.17
N VAL A 60 2.53 -6.64 -4.87
CA VAL A 60 2.24 -7.08 -6.25
C VAL A 60 2.25 -8.60 -6.25
N PRO A 61 1.11 -9.27 -5.97
CA PRO A 61 1.08 -10.72 -5.75
C PRO A 61 1.60 -11.55 -6.92
N ARG A 62 1.48 -11.03 -8.16
CA ARG A 62 2.01 -11.68 -9.36
C ARG A 62 3.54 -11.71 -9.42
N GLU A 63 4.22 -10.78 -8.75
CA GLU A 63 5.68 -10.74 -8.69
C GLU A 63 6.21 -11.47 -7.46
N GLN A 64 5.57 -11.24 -6.31
CA GLN A 64 5.86 -11.94 -5.07
C GLN A 64 4.58 -12.04 -4.23
N GLY A 65 4.14 -13.26 -3.93
CA GLY A 65 2.95 -13.52 -3.14
C GLY A 65 3.16 -13.15 -1.67
N CYS A 66 2.08 -12.79 -0.97
CA CYS A 66 2.13 -12.79 0.49
C CYS A 66 1.84 -14.21 0.97
N MET A 67 2.56 -14.69 1.98
CA MET A 67 2.29 -15.98 2.63
C MET A 67 0.97 -16.02 3.43
N LEU A 68 0.34 -14.87 3.64
CA LEU A 68 -0.96 -14.72 4.31
C LEU A 68 -2.12 -14.53 3.31
N CYS A 69 -1.84 -14.55 2.00
CA CYS A 69 -2.83 -14.44 0.92
C CYS A 69 -3.05 -15.82 0.28
#